data_AF-A6N096-F1
#
_entry.id   AF-A6N096-F1
#
_cell.length_a   1.000
_cell.length_b   1.000
_cell.length_c   1.000
_cell.angle_alpha   90.00
_cell.angle_beta   90.00
_cell.angle_gamma   90.00
#
_symmetry.space_group_name_H-M   'P 1'
#
loop_
_entity.id
_entity.type
_entity.pdbx_description
1 polymer ?
#
loop_
_entity_poly.entity_id
_entity_poly.type
_entity_poly.pdbx_seq_one_letter_code
_entity_poly.pdbx_strand_id
1 'polypeptide(L)'
;RDVARVLSGYNDIIMARVFAHQDILDLAKYAAVPVINGLTDYNHPCQIMADALTMLEHIGRIENTKVVYVGDGNNIVHSWLRLAALFPLHFVCACPKGFEPDAKTVEIARSAGSKIEITDDPMEAVKGADVVYTDVWASMGQKEEAEYRKKVFQGFTVDEAMMEMAGPNAFLMHCLPAERGIEVTDGAIEAPNSIVFPQAENRMHAQNAIMLHVLGA
;
A
#
# COMPACT_ATOMS: atom_id res chain seq x y z
N ARG A 1 12.78 -17.59 -16.68
CA ARG A 1 13.36 -17.34 -18.03
C ARG A 1 12.57 -18.00 -19.15
N ASP A 2 12.47 -19.33 -19.21
CA ASP A 2 11.82 -20.00 -20.35
C ASP A 2 10.32 -19.71 -20.42
N VAL A 3 9.64 -19.70 -19.26
CA VAL A 3 8.23 -19.25 -19.14
C VAL A 3 8.03 -17.85 -19.75
N ALA A 4 8.93 -16.90 -19.48
CA ALA A 4 8.84 -15.54 -20.00
C ALA A 4 8.83 -15.51 -21.54
N ARG A 5 9.74 -16.26 -22.16
CA ARG A 5 9.89 -16.33 -23.62
C ARG A 5 8.73 -17.03 -24.29
N VAL A 6 8.25 -18.12 -23.68
CA VAL A 6 7.09 -18.85 -24.18
C VAL A 6 5.83 -17.98 -24.09
N LEU A 7 5.55 -17.37 -22.94
CA LEU A 7 4.37 -16.53 -22.76
C LEU A 7 4.38 -15.27 -23.62
N SER A 8 5.56 -14.69 -23.87
CA SER A 8 5.69 -13.54 -24.77
C SER A 8 5.33 -13.87 -26.22
N GLY A 9 5.45 -15.13 -26.64
CA GLY A 9 5.04 -15.56 -27.97
C GLY A 9 3.53 -15.71 -28.13
N TYR A 10 2.77 -15.69 -27.03
CA TYR A 10 1.33 -15.95 -27.01
C TYR A 10 0.48 -14.75 -26.57
N ASN A 11 1.06 -13.77 -25.90
CA ASN A 11 0.32 -12.68 -25.25
C ASN A 11 0.99 -11.34 -25.50
N ASP A 12 0.19 -10.27 -25.57
CA ASP A 12 0.68 -8.89 -25.76
C ASP A 12 1.13 -8.22 -24.45
N ILE A 13 0.72 -8.74 -23.29
CA ILE A 13 1.12 -8.30 -21.94
C ILE A 13 1.13 -9.48 -20.98
N ILE A 14 1.90 -9.38 -19.89
CA ILE A 14 1.92 -10.38 -18.81
C ILE A 14 1.71 -9.66 -17.47
N MET A 15 0.65 -9.97 -16.73
CA MET A 15 0.52 -9.58 -15.32
C MET A 15 0.89 -10.76 -14.43
N ALA A 16 1.73 -10.54 -13.43
CA ALA A 16 2.17 -11.59 -12.52
C ALA A 16 2.00 -11.17 -11.05
N ARG A 17 1.47 -12.09 -10.25
CA ARG A 17 1.54 -12.08 -8.79
C ARG A 17 2.49 -13.19 -8.38
N VAL A 18 3.60 -12.83 -7.76
CA VAL A 18 4.67 -13.76 -7.35
C VAL A 18 5.09 -13.45 -5.93
N PHE A 19 5.78 -14.38 -5.27
CA PHE A 19 6.27 -14.13 -3.93
C PHE A 19 7.49 -13.20 -3.99
N ALA A 20 8.63 -13.69 -4.49
CA ALA A 20 9.88 -12.93 -4.50
C ALA A 20 9.89 -11.87 -5.60
N HIS A 21 10.28 -10.64 -5.26
CA HIS A 21 10.42 -9.56 -6.24
C HIS A 21 11.42 -9.89 -7.35
N GLN A 22 12.44 -10.71 -7.09
CA GLN A 22 13.39 -11.13 -8.12
C GLN A 22 12.71 -11.94 -9.24
N ASP A 23 11.66 -12.71 -8.93
CA ASP A 23 10.96 -13.52 -9.94
C ASP A 23 10.30 -12.64 -11.00
N ILE A 24 9.72 -11.50 -10.58
CA ILE A 24 9.11 -10.57 -11.53
C ILE A 24 10.14 -9.75 -12.31
N LEU A 25 11.28 -9.40 -11.70
CA LEU A 25 12.39 -8.77 -12.40
C LEU A 25 12.98 -9.69 -13.47
N ASP A 26 13.13 -10.98 -13.16
CA ASP A 26 13.58 -11.98 -14.11
C ASP A 26 12.54 -12.22 -15.21
N LEU A 27 11.25 -12.25 -14.87
CA LEU A 27 10.16 -12.32 -15.85
C LEU A 27 10.24 -11.14 -16.83
N ALA A 28 10.35 -9.90 -16.32
CA ALA A 28 10.48 -8.69 -17.12
C ALA A 28 11.76 -8.66 -17.97
N LYS A 29 12.89 -9.14 -17.44
CA LYS A 29 14.17 -9.19 -18.16
C LYS A 29 14.14 -10.08 -19.40
N TYR A 30 13.36 -11.16 -19.37
CA TYR A 30 13.34 -12.17 -20.45
C TYR A 30 12.06 -12.15 -21.29
N ALA A 31 11.03 -11.41 -20.88
CA ALA A 31 9.83 -11.21 -21.68
C ALA A 31 10.11 -10.24 -22.83
N ALA A 32 9.47 -10.47 -23.98
CA ALA A 32 9.49 -9.56 -25.12
C ALA A 32 8.28 -8.60 -25.12
N VAL A 33 7.39 -8.75 -24.14
CA VAL A 33 6.18 -7.95 -23.95
C VAL A 33 6.15 -7.32 -22.55
N PRO A 34 5.38 -6.25 -22.31
CA PRO A 34 5.32 -5.61 -21.00
C PRO A 34 4.92 -6.57 -19.87
N VAL A 35 5.60 -6.44 -18.74
CA VAL A 35 5.31 -7.20 -17.52
C VAL A 35 4.79 -6.25 -16.43
N ILE A 36 3.61 -6.55 -15.91
CA ILE A 36 2.92 -5.76 -14.87
C ILE A 36 3.03 -6.49 -13.54
N ASN A 37 3.53 -5.81 -12.52
CA ASN A 37 3.54 -6.32 -11.15
C ASN A 37 2.15 -6.24 -10.50
N GLY A 38 1.49 -7.40 -10.43
CA GLY A 38 0.25 -7.57 -9.71
C GLY A 38 0.44 -7.46 -8.20
N LEU A 39 1.47 -8.09 -7.64
CA LEU A 39 1.90 -8.02 -6.23
C LEU A 39 3.18 -8.85 -6.04
N THR A 40 4.15 -8.34 -5.28
CA THR A 40 5.28 -9.12 -4.70
C THR A 40 5.48 -8.86 -3.21
N ASP A 41 6.40 -9.58 -2.58
CA ASP A 41 6.90 -9.34 -1.21
C ASP A 41 7.52 -7.95 -1.01
N TYR A 42 8.13 -7.37 -2.06
CA TYR A 42 8.71 -6.03 -2.00
C TYR A 42 7.70 -4.89 -2.22
N ASN A 43 6.82 -4.96 -3.23
CA ASN A 43 5.91 -3.87 -3.53
C ASN A 43 4.60 -4.33 -4.22
N HIS A 44 3.53 -3.52 -4.09
CA HIS A 44 2.22 -3.73 -4.69
C HIS A 44 1.76 -2.47 -5.48
N PRO A 45 2.37 -2.17 -6.65
CA PRO A 45 2.18 -0.90 -7.34
C PRO A 45 0.76 -0.68 -7.88
N CYS A 46 0.07 -1.73 -8.36
CA CYS A 46 -1.31 -1.59 -8.82
C CYS A 46 -2.28 -1.16 -7.72
N GLN A 47 -2.02 -1.55 -6.46
CA GLN A 47 -2.81 -1.11 -5.31
C GLN A 47 -2.65 0.39 -5.10
N ILE A 48 -1.41 0.88 -5.02
CA ILE A 48 -1.15 2.29 -4.75
C ILE A 48 -1.63 3.21 -5.88
N MET A 49 -1.69 2.73 -7.12
CA MET A 49 -2.34 3.48 -8.21
C MET A 49 -3.86 3.62 -8.00
N ALA A 50 -4.53 2.59 -7.48
CA ALA A 50 -5.94 2.69 -7.10
C ALA A 50 -6.12 3.59 -5.87
N ASP A 51 -5.19 3.54 -4.92
CA ASP A 51 -5.22 4.38 -3.74
C ASP A 51 -5.08 5.86 -4.11
N ALA A 52 -4.14 6.19 -4.99
CA ALA A 52 -3.95 7.53 -5.53
C ALA A 52 -5.19 8.03 -6.29
N LEU A 53 -5.83 7.19 -7.11
CA LEU A 53 -7.09 7.53 -7.76
C LEU A 53 -8.19 7.83 -6.73
N THR A 54 -8.29 7.01 -5.70
CA THR A 54 -9.29 7.18 -4.63
C THR A 54 -9.05 8.47 -3.84
N MET A 55 -7.79 8.81 -3.54
CA MET A 55 -7.44 10.10 -2.93
C MET A 55 -7.84 11.27 -3.83
N LEU A 56 -7.63 11.19 -5.14
CA LEU A 56 -8.06 12.25 -6.06
C LEU A 56 -9.59 12.44 -6.04
N GLU A 57 -10.36 11.35 -5.97
CA GLU A 57 -11.83 11.41 -5.98
C GLU A 57 -12.42 11.93 -4.66
N HIS A 58 -11.85 11.54 -3.52
CA HIS A 58 -12.40 11.85 -2.20
C HIS A 58 -11.76 13.08 -1.53
N ILE A 59 -10.48 13.33 -1.79
CA ILE A 59 -9.69 14.42 -1.17
C ILE A 59 -9.44 15.55 -2.20
N GLY A 60 -9.46 15.24 -3.50
CA GLY A 60 -9.22 16.20 -4.57
C GLY A 60 -7.74 16.44 -4.89
N ARG A 61 -6.82 15.76 -4.20
CA ARG A 61 -5.37 15.91 -4.38
C ARG A 61 -4.57 14.70 -3.88
N ILE A 62 -3.39 14.52 -4.46
CA ILE A 62 -2.35 13.61 -3.95
C ILE A 62 -1.29 14.42 -3.22
N GLU A 63 -0.74 15.45 -3.85
CA GLU A 63 0.37 16.23 -3.29
C GLU A 63 0.00 16.93 -1.98
N ASN A 64 0.96 16.96 -1.05
CA ASN A 64 0.84 17.54 0.29
C ASN A 64 -0.24 16.90 1.17
N THR A 65 -0.81 15.76 0.77
CA THR A 65 -1.71 14.98 1.61
C THR A 65 -0.92 14.26 2.70
N LYS A 66 -1.42 14.31 3.94
CA LYS A 66 -0.86 13.56 5.06
C LYS A 66 -1.47 12.16 5.10
N VAL A 67 -0.67 11.17 4.71
CA VAL A 67 -1.04 9.75 4.75
C VAL A 67 -0.30 9.08 5.90
N VAL A 68 -1.05 8.50 6.83
CA VAL A 68 -0.52 7.78 7.99
C VAL A 68 -0.84 6.31 7.83
N TYR A 69 0.18 5.51 7.55
CA TYR A 69 0.08 4.07 7.53
C TYR A 69 0.37 3.52 8.93
N VAL A 70 -0.56 2.74 9.48
CA VAL A 70 -0.46 2.09 10.79
C VAL A 70 -0.33 0.60 10.57
N GLY A 71 0.81 0.00 10.91
CA GLY A 71 1.03 -1.44 10.70
C GLY A 71 2.45 -1.78 10.27
N ASP A 72 2.59 -2.88 9.52
CA ASP A 72 3.89 -3.41 9.11
C ASP A 72 4.50 -2.60 7.96
N GLY A 73 5.82 -2.36 8.00
CA GLY A 73 6.64 -1.77 6.94
C GLY A 73 6.75 -2.64 5.68
N ASN A 74 5.62 -3.12 5.17
CA ASN A 74 5.52 -4.16 4.16
C ASN A 74 5.53 -3.60 2.72
N ASN A 75 5.10 -4.43 1.76
CA ASN A 75 5.01 -4.08 0.35
C ASN A 75 4.09 -2.89 0.03
N ILE A 76 3.04 -2.66 0.81
CA ILE A 76 2.16 -1.50 0.69
C ILE A 76 2.93 -0.24 1.07
N VAL A 77 3.63 -0.25 2.20
CA VAL A 77 4.48 0.88 2.64
C VAL A 77 5.55 1.20 1.59
N HIS A 78 6.24 0.19 1.07
CA HIS A 78 7.23 0.41 0.01
C HIS A 78 6.61 1.01 -1.25
N SER A 79 5.41 0.61 -1.64
CA SER A 79 4.73 1.23 -2.78
C SER A 79 4.27 2.66 -2.50
N TRP A 80 3.80 2.98 -1.29
CA TRP A 80 3.51 4.35 -0.88
C TRP A 80 4.75 5.23 -0.94
N LEU A 81 5.89 4.74 -0.46
CA LEU A 81 7.17 5.45 -0.55
C LEU A 81 7.60 5.69 -2.01
N ARG A 82 7.31 4.75 -2.92
CA ARG A 82 7.54 4.97 -4.37
C ARG A 82 6.60 6.02 -4.96
N LEU A 83 5.34 6.07 -4.54
CA LEU A 83 4.43 7.15 -4.93
C LEU A 83 4.90 8.50 -4.38
N ALA A 84 5.34 8.54 -3.12
CA ALA A 84 5.90 9.72 -2.47
C ALA A 84 7.18 10.23 -3.16
N ALA A 85 7.90 9.37 -3.89
CA ALA A 85 9.04 9.80 -4.68
C ALA A 85 8.65 10.51 -6.01
N LEU A 86 7.39 10.39 -6.43
CA LEU A 86 6.85 11.00 -7.65
C LEU A 86 5.99 12.22 -7.33
N PHE A 87 5.21 12.15 -6.26
CA PHE A 87 4.33 13.22 -5.78
C PHE A 87 4.75 13.56 -4.35
N PRO A 88 5.14 14.80 -4.03
CA PRO A 88 5.49 15.19 -2.67
C PRO A 88 4.33 14.92 -1.70
N LEU A 89 4.53 14.02 -0.73
CA LEU A 89 3.59 13.63 0.31
C LEU A 89 4.15 13.94 1.69
N HIS A 90 3.27 14.06 2.68
CA HIS A 90 3.63 13.83 4.07
C HIS A 90 3.23 12.40 4.43
N PHE A 91 4.16 11.47 4.31
CA PHE A 91 3.91 10.05 4.60
C PHE A 91 4.51 9.67 5.95
N VAL A 92 3.69 9.06 6.81
CA VAL A 92 4.10 8.57 8.13
C VAL A 92 3.86 7.07 8.19
N CYS A 93 4.88 6.30 8.53
CA CYS A 93 4.76 4.88 8.86
C CYS A 93 4.81 4.73 10.39
N ALA A 94 3.67 4.42 11.00
CA ALA A 94 3.56 4.04 12.40
C ALA A 94 3.63 2.52 12.51
N CYS A 95 4.78 2.01 12.94
CA CYS A 95 5.06 0.58 13.02
C CYS A 95 5.76 0.21 14.35
N PRO A 96 5.57 -1.01 14.88
CA PRO A 96 6.38 -1.48 16.00
C PRO A 96 7.88 -1.50 15.65
N LYS A 97 8.74 -1.34 16.66
CA LYS A 97 10.20 -1.45 16.46
C LYS A 97 10.60 -2.79 15.88
N GLY A 98 11.45 -2.78 14.86
CA GLY A 98 11.87 -3.97 14.12
C GLY A 98 10.97 -4.33 12.94
N PHE A 99 9.92 -3.55 12.68
CA PHE A 99 9.00 -3.69 11.54
C PHE A 99 9.03 -2.46 10.62
N GLU A 100 10.13 -1.70 10.67
CA GLU A 100 10.33 -0.52 9.83
C GLU A 100 10.51 -0.92 8.35
N PRO A 101 10.06 -0.07 7.40
CA PRO A 101 10.29 -0.31 5.98
C PRO A 101 11.77 -0.26 5.60
N ASP A 102 12.10 -0.80 4.43
CA ASP A 102 13.46 -0.77 3.87
C ASP A 102 14.01 0.67 3.81
N ALA A 103 15.13 0.88 4.51
CA ALA A 103 15.75 2.19 4.65
C ALA A 103 16.14 2.82 3.30
N LYS A 104 16.53 2.01 2.29
CA LYS A 104 16.86 2.56 0.96
C LYS A 104 15.63 3.12 0.27
N THR A 105 14.49 2.44 0.40
CA THR A 105 13.21 2.89 -0.16
C THR A 105 12.73 4.18 0.51
N VAL A 106 12.92 4.30 1.83
CA VAL A 106 12.64 5.54 2.58
C VAL A 106 13.50 6.71 2.08
N GLU A 107 14.81 6.50 1.92
CA GLU A 107 15.73 7.55 1.48
C GLU A 107 15.46 8.03 0.04
N ILE A 108 14.95 7.16 -0.83
CA ILE A 108 14.51 7.56 -2.18
C ILE A 108 13.38 8.59 -2.09
N ALA A 109 12.36 8.34 -1.26
CA ALA A 109 11.23 9.24 -1.10
C ALA A 109 11.63 10.57 -0.45
N ARG A 110 12.51 10.54 0.56
CA ARG A 110 13.06 11.75 1.18
C ARG A 110 13.87 12.59 0.20
N SER A 111 14.73 11.95 -0.59
CA SER A 111 15.58 12.63 -1.58
C SER A 111 14.76 13.27 -2.71
N ALA A 112 13.55 12.77 -2.97
CA ALA A 112 12.62 13.33 -3.94
C ALA A 112 11.78 14.51 -3.40
N GLY A 113 11.93 14.87 -2.11
CA GLY A 113 11.28 16.03 -1.51
C GLY A 113 10.03 15.73 -0.68
N SER A 114 9.65 14.47 -0.50
CA SER A 114 8.57 14.08 0.42
C SER A 114 9.01 14.13 1.87
N LYS A 115 8.09 14.47 2.77
CA LYS A 115 8.29 14.39 4.21
C LYS A 115 7.94 12.98 4.68
N ILE A 116 8.96 12.19 5.04
CA ILE A 116 8.82 10.81 5.48
C ILE A 116 9.20 10.64 6.95
N GLU A 117 8.25 10.22 7.77
CA GLU A 117 8.42 9.94 9.20
C GLU A 117 8.18 8.46 9.50
N ILE A 118 8.96 7.90 10.43
CA ILE A 118 8.79 6.53 10.94
C ILE A 118 8.73 6.66 12.46
N THR A 119 7.70 6.09 13.07
CA THR A 119 7.40 6.22 14.50
C THR A 119 6.78 4.93 15.04
N ASP A 120 6.86 4.71 16.35
CA ASP A 120 6.20 3.63 17.07
C ASP A 120 4.97 4.10 17.87
N ASP A 121 4.57 5.37 17.73
CA ASP A 121 3.37 5.94 18.35
C ASP A 121 2.28 6.20 17.29
N PRO A 122 1.34 5.25 17.08
CA PRO A 122 0.29 5.41 16.08
C PRO A 122 -0.72 6.51 16.45
N MET A 123 -1.00 6.73 17.73
CA MET A 123 -1.98 7.74 18.16
C MET A 123 -1.48 9.17 17.94
N GLU A 124 -0.18 9.42 18.14
CA GLU A 124 0.41 10.71 17.76
C GLU A 124 0.50 10.86 16.24
N ALA A 125 0.88 9.79 15.53
CA ALA A 125 1.06 9.81 14.08
C ALA A 125 -0.21 10.26 13.35
N VAL A 126 -1.37 9.73 13.73
CA VAL A 126 -2.64 9.96 13.02
C VAL A 126 -3.18 11.39 13.16
N LYS A 127 -2.74 12.19 14.15
CA LYS A 127 -3.26 13.55 14.37
C LYS A 127 -3.20 14.42 13.12
N GLY A 128 -4.35 14.87 12.64
CA GLY A 128 -4.45 15.70 11.43
C GLY A 128 -4.07 14.97 10.13
N ALA A 129 -4.17 13.64 10.10
CA ALA A 129 -4.07 12.88 8.86
C ALA A 129 -5.24 13.19 7.94
N ASP A 130 -4.98 13.28 6.64
CA ASP A 130 -6.04 13.25 5.63
C ASP A 130 -6.47 11.79 5.35
N VAL A 131 -5.52 10.84 5.46
CA VAL A 131 -5.75 9.41 5.30
C VAL A 131 -5.09 8.63 6.44
N VAL A 132 -5.85 7.76 7.09
CA VAL A 132 -5.33 6.67 7.91
C VAL A 132 -5.43 5.39 7.08
N TYR A 133 -4.31 4.68 6.96
CA TYR A 133 -4.21 3.45 6.18
C TYR A 133 -3.75 2.32 7.10
N THR A 134 -4.32 1.12 6.96
CA THR A 134 -3.78 -0.09 7.61
C THR A 134 -3.87 -1.29 6.66
N ASP A 135 -3.16 -2.35 7.01
CA ASP A 135 -3.14 -3.64 6.31
C ASP A 135 -2.95 -4.76 7.34
N VAL A 136 -3.23 -5.99 6.90
CA VAL A 136 -3.08 -7.18 7.74
C VAL A 136 -1.69 -7.26 8.35
N TRP A 137 -1.63 -7.53 9.66
CA TRP A 137 -0.35 -7.59 10.34
C TRP A 137 0.50 -8.75 9.87
N ALA A 138 -0.07 -9.91 9.55
CA ALA A 138 0.67 -11.05 9.01
C ALA A 138 0.40 -11.18 7.50
N SER A 139 1.37 -10.79 6.68
CA SER A 139 1.21 -10.73 5.23
C SER A 139 1.49 -12.09 4.55
N MET A 140 1.61 -12.08 3.22
CA MET A 140 1.89 -13.27 2.42
C MET A 140 3.08 -14.06 2.96
N GLY A 141 2.85 -15.34 3.29
CA GLY A 141 3.90 -16.26 3.76
C GLY A 141 4.18 -16.26 5.26
N GLN A 142 3.55 -15.37 6.04
CA GLN A 142 3.85 -15.17 7.47
C GLN A 142 2.81 -15.79 8.42
N LYS A 143 2.04 -16.79 7.97
CA LYS A 143 0.95 -17.39 8.78
C LYS A 143 1.42 -17.98 10.10
N GLU A 144 2.64 -18.52 10.13
CA GLU A 144 3.22 -19.11 11.34
C GLU A 144 3.62 -18.05 12.39
N GLU A 145 3.77 -16.79 11.97
CA GLU A 145 4.13 -15.66 12.84
C GLU A 145 2.91 -14.91 13.38
N ALA A 146 1.69 -15.26 12.95
CA ALA A 146 0.48 -14.49 13.24
C ALA A 146 0.27 -14.22 14.75
N GLU A 147 0.46 -15.24 15.59
CA GLU A 147 0.28 -15.11 17.05
C GLU A 147 1.36 -14.27 17.72
N TYR A 148 2.58 -14.26 17.17
CA TYR A 148 3.64 -13.38 17.63
C TYR A 148 3.34 -11.93 17.24
N ARG A 149 2.95 -11.71 15.98
CA ARG A 149 2.65 -10.37 15.44
C ARG A 149 1.44 -9.75 16.12
N LYS A 150 0.38 -10.51 16.41
CA LYS A 150 -0.75 -10.02 17.23
C LYS A 150 -0.34 -9.45 18.59
N LYS A 151 0.74 -9.97 19.20
CA LYS A 151 1.26 -9.44 20.48
C LYS A 151 2.09 -8.18 20.28
N VAL A 152 2.92 -8.15 19.24
CA VAL A 152 3.82 -7.01 18.96
C VAL A 152 3.05 -5.79 18.46
N PHE A 153 2.00 -6.02 17.69
CA PHE A 153 1.16 -4.97 17.10
C PHE A 153 0.01 -4.52 18.00
N GLN A 154 -0.01 -4.92 19.28
CA GLN A 154 -0.98 -4.38 20.23
C GLN A 154 -0.86 -2.85 20.31
N GLY A 155 -1.99 -2.16 20.15
CA GLY A 155 -2.04 -0.69 20.08
C GLY A 155 -1.93 -0.12 18.66
N PHE A 156 -1.74 -0.95 17.63
CA PHE A 156 -1.73 -0.54 16.21
C PHE A 156 -3.03 -0.89 15.49
N THR A 157 -4.08 -1.31 16.21
CA THR A 157 -5.41 -1.51 15.64
C THR A 157 -6.03 -0.16 15.31
N VAL A 158 -6.44 0.04 14.06
CA VAL A 158 -7.21 1.21 13.67
C VAL A 158 -8.65 1.04 14.13
N ASP A 159 -9.01 1.75 15.18
CA ASP A 159 -10.34 1.78 15.77
C ASP A 159 -10.96 3.17 15.65
N GLU A 160 -12.18 3.30 16.16
CA GLU A 160 -12.95 4.52 16.16
C GLU A 160 -12.23 5.66 16.91
N ALA A 161 -11.52 5.35 18.00
CA ALA A 161 -10.78 6.34 18.78
C ALA A 161 -9.55 6.87 18.02
N MET A 162 -8.85 5.99 17.29
CA MET A 162 -7.75 6.39 16.42
C MET A 162 -8.25 7.26 15.26
N MET A 163 -9.39 6.91 14.65
CA MET A 163 -10.01 7.73 13.60
C MET A 163 -10.51 9.08 14.14
N GLU A 164 -11.05 9.13 15.35
CA GLU A 164 -11.43 10.38 16.03
C GLU A 164 -10.20 11.28 16.27
N MET A 165 -9.08 10.68 16.70
CA MET A 165 -7.80 11.39 16.87
C MET A 165 -7.25 11.95 15.55
N ALA A 166 -7.48 11.26 14.44
CA ALA A 166 -7.08 11.73 13.12
C ALA A 166 -7.81 13.01 12.72
N GLY A 167 -9.10 13.07 13.07
CA GLY A 167 -9.96 14.24 12.89
C GLY A 167 -11.13 13.97 11.93
N PRO A 168 -12.12 14.88 11.89
CA PRO A 168 -13.40 14.64 11.22
C PRO A 168 -13.33 14.55 9.68
N ASN A 169 -12.21 14.97 9.08
CA ASN A 169 -11.99 14.94 7.64
C ASN A 169 -11.08 13.78 7.20
N ALA A 170 -10.60 12.94 8.13
CA ALA A 170 -9.72 11.84 7.82
C ALA A 170 -10.51 10.69 7.19
N PHE A 171 -9.98 10.13 6.11
CA PHE A 171 -10.52 8.91 5.49
C PHE A 171 -9.77 7.67 5.94
N LEU A 172 -10.47 6.54 6.06
CA LEU A 172 -9.86 5.23 6.28
C LEU A 172 -9.71 4.48 4.95
N MET A 173 -8.49 3.97 4.70
CA MET A 173 -8.15 3.12 3.56
C MET A 173 -7.54 1.79 4.01
N HIS A 174 -7.75 0.73 3.23
CA HIS A 174 -7.30 -0.62 3.51
C HIS A 174 -7.29 -1.44 2.21
N CYS A 175 -6.19 -2.12 1.88
CA CYS A 175 -6.05 -2.82 0.59
C CYS A 175 -6.89 -4.09 0.43
N LEU A 176 -7.37 -4.64 1.55
CA LEU A 176 -8.17 -5.85 1.67
C LEU A 176 -7.40 -7.14 1.30
N PRO A 177 -7.85 -8.32 1.78
CA PRO A 177 -8.91 -8.53 2.76
C PRO A 177 -8.53 -7.99 4.16
N ALA A 178 -9.52 -7.55 4.92
CA ALA A 178 -9.32 -7.12 6.32
C ALA A 178 -9.70 -8.24 7.30
N GLU A 179 -8.92 -8.39 8.38
CA GLU A 179 -9.22 -9.21 9.54
C GLU A 179 -9.81 -8.31 10.66
N ARG A 180 -11.15 -8.20 10.66
CA ARG A 180 -11.86 -7.37 11.63
C ARG A 180 -11.58 -7.80 13.07
N GLY A 181 -11.26 -6.83 13.92
CA GLY A 181 -10.85 -7.03 15.31
C GLY A 181 -9.36 -7.29 15.49
N ILE A 182 -8.56 -7.26 14.42
CA ILE A 182 -7.10 -7.37 14.46
C ILE A 182 -6.48 -6.04 14.05
N GLU A 183 -6.26 -5.77 12.76
CA GLU A 183 -5.66 -4.50 12.32
C GLU A 183 -6.67 -3.36 12.25
N VAL A 184 -7.96 -3.67 12.14
CA VAL A 184 -9.06 -2.70 12.04
C VAL A 184 -10.32 -3.19 12.73
N THR A 185 -11.08 -2.31 13.37
CA THR A 185 -12.38 -2.68 13.98
C THR A 185 -13.50 -2.69 12.95
N ASP A 186 -14.58 -3.40 13.28
CA ASP A 186 -15.81 -3.40 12.49
C ASP A 186 -16.42 -1.99 12.36
N GLY A 187 -16.44 -1.23 13.47
CA GLY A 187 -16.96 0.13 13.47
C GLY A 187 -16.14 1.10 12.64
N ALA A 188 -14.81 0.98 12.64
CA ALA A 188 -13.95 1.84 11.83
C ALA A 188 -14.12 1.56 10.33
N ILE A 189 -14.11 0.28 9.92
CA ILE A 189 -14.19 -0.09 8.50
C ILE A 189 -15.58 0.14 7.88
N GLU A 190 -16.65 0.09 8.68
CA GLU A 190 -18.03 0.40 8.25
C GLU A 190 -18.40 1.89 8.42
N ALA A 191 -17.50 2.71 8.97
CA ALA A 191 -17.78 4.12 9.20
C ALA A 191 -18.01 4.89 7.89
N PRO A 192 -18.80 5.98 7.89
CA PRO A 192 -19.05 6.77 6.69
C PRO A 192 -17.82 7.38 6.02
N ASN A 193 -16.72 7.56 6.77
CA ASN A 193 -15.44 8.03 6.27
C ASN A 193 -14.46 6.89 5.90
N SER A 194 -14.92 5.65 5.93
CA SER A 194 -14.21 4.52 5.32
C SER A 194 -14.47 4.50 3.82
N ILE A 195 -13.38 4.52 3.04
CA ILE A 195 -13.44 4.52 1.56
C ILE A 195 -12.79 3.25 0.98
N VAL A 196 -12.74 2.17 1.78
CA VAL A 196 -12.09 0.90 1.43
C VAL A 196 -12.74 0.19 0.24
N PHE A 197 -14.06 0.33 0.05
CA PHE A 197 -14.77 -0.30 -1.06
C PHE A 197 -14.64 0.49 -2.38
N PRO A 198 -14.81 1.83 -2.41
CA PRO A 198 -14.40 2.64 -3.56
C PRO A 198 -12.93 2.40 -3.94
N GLN A 199 -12.03 2.32 -2.95
CA GLN A 199 -10.63 1.96 -3.16
C GLN A 199 -10.46 0.60 -3.86
N ALA A 200 -11.21 -0.41 -3.42
CA ALA A 200 -11.18 -1.74 -4.03
C ALA A 200 -11.73 -1.73 -5.47
N GLU A 201 -12.81 -1.00 -5.75
CA GLU A 201 -13.36 -0.83 -7.09
C GLU A 201 -12.35 -0.13 -8.03
N ASN A 202 -11.66 0.89 -7.53
CA ASN A 202 -10.66 1.66 -8.27
C ASN A 202 -9.46 0.84 -8.74
N ARG A 203 -9.25 -0.38 -8.22
CA ARG A 203 -8.30 -1.33 -8.80
C ARG A 203 -8.62 -1.67 -10.24
N MET A 204 -9.90 -1.83 -10.58
CA MET A 204 -10.32 -2.10 -11.96
C MET A 204 -9.94 -0.92 -12.87
N HIS A 205 -10.28 0.31 -12.46
CA HIS A 205 -10.02 1.52 -13.25
C HIS A 205 -8.52 1.79 -13.41
N ALA A 206 -7.76 1.76 -12.31
CA ALA A 206 -6.32 1.99 -12.32
C ALA A 206 -5.58 0.93 -13.16
N GLN A 207 -5.95 -0.35 -13.03
CA GLN A 207 -5.31 -1.42 -13.80
C GLN A 207 -5.67 -1.34 -15.30
N ASN A 208 -6.89 -0.96 -15.65
CA ASN A 208 -7.24 -0.70 -17.05
C ASN A 208 -6.37 0.41 -17.65
N ALA A 209 -6.16 1.50 -16.91
CA ALA A 209 -5.26 2.57 -17.35
C ALA A 209 -3.80 2.10 -17.51
N ILE A 210 -3.29 1.29 -16.57
CA ILE A 210 -1.94 0.70 -16.68
C ILE A 210 -1.84 -0.18 -17.93
N MET A 211 -2.82 -1.05 -18.18
CA MET A 211 -2.81 -1.93 -19.35
C MET A 211 -2.83 -1.15 -20.66
N LEU A 212 -3.69 -0.13 -20.78
CA LEU A 212 -3.73 0.75 -21.96
C LEU A 212 -2.40 1.48 -22.17
N HIS A 213 -1.83 2.04 -21.09
CA HIS A 213 -0.56 2.75 -21.16
C HIS A 213 0.58 1.87 -21.69
N VAL A 214 0.74 0.65 -21.17
CA VAL A 214 1.83 -0.24 -21.60
C VAL A 214 1.62 -0.84 -22.98
N LEU A 215 0.37 -0.89 -23.46
CA LEU A 215 0.02 -1.28 -24.83
C LEU A 215 0.17 -0.13 -25.84
N GLY A 216 0.47 1.10 -25.37
CA GLY A 216 0.66 2.27 -26.23
C GLY A 216 -0.63 2.84 -26.82
N ALA A 217 -1.75 2.66 -26.11
CA ALA A 217 -3.07 3.20 -26.46
C ALA A 217 -3.32 4.59 -25.87
#